data_AF-A0A5C4TGP1-F1
#
_entry.id   AF-A0A5C4TGP1-F1
#
_cell.length_a   1.000
_cell.length_b   1.000
_cell.length_c   1.000
_cell.angle_alpha   90.00
_cell.angle_beta   90.00
_cell.angle_gamma   90.00
#
_symmetry.space_group_name_H-M   'P 1'
#
loop_
_entity.id
_entity.type
_entity.pdbx_description
1 polymer ?
#
loop_
_entity_poly.entity_id
_entity_poly.type
_entity_poly.pdbx_seq_one_letter_code
_entity_poly.pdbx_strand_id
1 'polypeptide(L)'
;MKRDEFLDKIGWFIEKVLIILVCVTYSIVFLYNRIASVISAKLSISQIDYFLLQKYDQLITPNIGTITTIASVFVGIYVTVLSVLGSIKANSLVALLTGNDLSKLIKYIRTALISSFLIIFYSLFVAVLPSKFTQAFFFFLLLFYMLLTAFRFGINILVVYSHDLQKLMHNLEDEKQEKERMTHVMYQLEKYLHEKEVEGLRERSTKAASKVDMHTKSEE
;
A
#
# COMPACT_ATOMS: atom_id res chain seq x y z
N MET A 1 -12.76 4.10 19.89
CA MET A 1 -12.01 4.94 20.85
C MET A 1 -10.96 4.17 21.65
N LYS A 2 -11.27 3.12 22.46
CA LYS A 2 -10.20 2.32 23.14
C LYS A 2 -9.47 1.29 22.26
N ARG A 3 -10.04 0.91 21.11
CA ARG A 3 -9.46 -0.10 20.18
C ARG A 3 -8.38 0.49 19.27
N ASP A 4 -8.49 1.78 18.98
CA ASP A 4 -7.63 2.51 18.04
C ASP A 4 -6.24 2.76 18.67
N GLU A 5 -6.18 3.11 19.97
CA GLU A 5 -4.91 3.24 20.70
C GLU A 5 -4.13 1.92 20.86
N PHE A 6 -4.82 0.78 20.90
CA PHE A 6 -4.17 -0.53 21.06
C PHE A 6 -3.56 -1.00 19.74
N LEU A 7 -4.26 -0.77 18.62
CA LEU A 7 -3.73 -1.03 17.27
C LEU A 7 -2.57 -0.09 16.93
N ASP A 8 -2.64 1.19 17.32
CA ASP A 8 -1.52 2.12 17.14
C ASP A 8 -0.30 1.76 17.99
N LYS A 9 -0.50 1.29 19.25
CA LYS A 9 0.60 0.82 20.09
C LYS A 9 1.24 -0.47 19.58
N ILE A 10 0.45 -1.45 19.15
CA ILE A 10 0.96 -2.68 18.54
C ILE A 10 1.66 -2.37 17.22
N GLY A 11 1.04 -1.52 16.41
CA GLY A 11 1.60 -0.98 15.17
C GLY A 11 2.98 -0.42 15.42
N TRP A 12 3.12 0.52 16.36
CA TRP A 12 4.40 1.15 16.74
C TRP A 12 5.44 0.17 17.32
N PHE A 13 5.00 -0.79 18.14
CA PHE A 13 5.90 -1.79 18.73
C PHE A 13 6.46 -2.73 17.65
N ILE A 14 5.63 -3.14 16.68
CA ILE A 14 6.08 -3.89 15.49
C ILE A 14 6.89 -2.97 14.55
N GLU A 15 6.55 -1.69 14.46
CA GLU A 15 7.07 -0.71 13.50
C GLU A 15 8.58 -0.52 13.59
N LYS A 16 9.13 -0.46 14.80
CA LYS A 16 10.55 -0.18 15.01
C LYS A 16 11.24 -1.20 15.92
N VAL A 17 10.57 -1.65 16.97
CA VAL A 17 11.24 -2.44 18.01
C VAL A 17 11.57 -3.82 17.47
N LEU A 18 10.64 -4.50 16.79
CA LEU A 18 10.86 -5.90 16.41
C LEU A 18 11.95 -6.09 15.35
N ILE A 19 11.95 -5.28 14.29
CA ILE A 19 12.98 -5.38 13.22
C ILE A 19 14.35 -5.00 13.78
N ILE A 20 14.45 -3.87 14.49
CA ILE A 20 15.72 -3.40 15.05
C ILE A 20 16.22 -4.38 16.10
N LEU A 21 15.36 -4.87 17.00
CA LEU A 21 15.74 -5.82 18.04
C LEU A 21 16.26 -7.12 17.42
N VAL A 22 15.59 -7.70 16.42
CA VAL A 22 16.06 -8.95 15.79
C VAL A 22 17.37 -8.73 15.03
N CYS A 23 17.49 -7.66 14.24
CA CYS A 23 18.72 -7.38 13.49
C CYS A 23 19.90 -7.01 14.40
N VAL A 24 19.66 -6.23 15.46
CA VAL A 24 20.69 -5.81 16.42
C VAL A 24 21.10 -6.98 17.32
N THR A 25 20.16 -7.77 17.84
CA THR A 25 20.51 -8.97 18.62
C THR A 25 21.28 -9.97 17.79
N TYR A 26 20.86 -10.23 16.55
CA TYR A 26 21.63 -11.06 15.61
C TYR A 26 23.02 -10.48 15.39
N SER A 27 23.15 -9.18 15.11
CA SER A 27 24.45 -8.55 14.90
C SER A 27 25.34 -8.62 16.14
N ILE A 28 24.81 -8.36 17.34
CA ILE A 28 25.56 -8.38 18.60
C ILE A 28 26.04 -9.80 18.93
N VAL A 29 25.18 -10.81 18.82
CA VAL A 29 25.54 -12.22 19.08
C VAL A 29 26.70 -12.65 18.17
N PHE A 30 26.68 -12.23 16.91
CA PHE A 30 27.72 -12.56 15.96
C PHE A 30 29.00 -11.77 16.16
N LEU A 31 28.91 -10.47 16.45
CA LEU A 31 30.08 -9.63 16.71
C LEU A 31 30.79 -10.08 17.99
N TYR A 32 30.00 -10.43 19.01
CA TYR A 32 30.51 -11.09 20.23
C TYR A 32 31.19 -12.41 19.91
N ASN A 33 30.57 -13.28 19.10
CA ASN A 33 31.19 -14.55 18.72
C ASN A 33 32.50 -14.35 17.93
N ARG A 34 32.55 -13.34 17.05
CA ARG A 34 33.74 -13.01 16.25
C ARG A 34 34.86 -12.39 17.09
N ILE A 35 34.54 -11.50 18.03
CA ILE A 35 35.54 -10.92 18.94
C ILE A 35 36.07 -11.99 19.89
N ALA A 36 35.18 -12.83 20.44
CA ALA A 36 35.58 -13.98 21.26
C ALA A 36 36.49 -14.94 20.47
N SER A 37 36.19 -15.16 19.19
CA SER A 37 37.00 -15.96 18.25
C SER A 37 38.43 -15.46 18.09
N VAL A 38 38.61 -14.15 17.97
CA VAL A 38 39.92 -13.53 17.75
C VAL A 38 40.73 -13.45 19.06
N ILE A 39 40.08 -13.21 20.20
CA ILE A 39 40.75 -13.02 21.50
C ILE A 39 41.08 -14.35 22.18
N SER A 40 40.18 -15.34 22.10
CA SER A 40 40.32 -16.62 22.79
C SER A 40 40.72 -17.70 21.78
N ALA A 41 41.96 -17.66 21.30
CA ALA A 41 42.51 -18.50 20.22
C ALA A 41 42.44 -20.04 20.43
N LYS A 42 41.69 -20.58 21.41
CA LYS A 42 41.65 -22.05 21.60
C LYS A 42 40.46 -22.71 22.30
N LEU A 43 39.43 -22.04 22.84
CA LEU A 43 38.58 -22.78 23.81
C LEU A 43 37.05 -22.69 23.79
N SER A 44 36.34 -22.03 22.88
CA SER A 44 34.86 -22.22 22.80
C SER A 44 34.16 -21.75 21.51
N ILE A 45 34.86 -21.61 20.38
CA ILE A 45 34.38 -20.78 19.26
C ILE A 45 33.82 -21.53 18.05
N SER A 46 33.93 -22.86 17.98
CA SER A 46 33.69 -23.54 16.70
C SER A 46 32.22 -23.81 16.36
N GLN A 47 31.27 -23.75 17.31
CA GLN A 47 29.94 -24.31 17.06
C GLN A 47 28.99 -23.37 16.30
N ILE A 48 28.92 -22.08 16.64
CA ILE A 48 27.97 -21.15 16.01
C ILE A 48 28.43 -20.78 14.59
N ASP A 49 29.71 -20.45 14.42
CA ASP A 49 30.27 -20.12 13.11
C ASP A 49 30.18 -21.32 12.16
N TYR A 50 30.46 -22.52 12.65
CA TYR A 50 30.30 -23.75 11.87
C TYR A 50 28.83 -24.05 11.59
N PHE A 51 27.93 -23.89 12.56
CA PHE A 51 26.49 -24.06 12.35
C PHE A 51 25.97 -23.14 11.24
N LEU A 52 26.38 -21.87 11.25
CA LEU A 52 25.97 -20.92 10.20
C LEU A 52 26.56 -21.23 8.84
N LEU A 53 27.85 -21.54 8.78
CA LEU A 53 28.48 -21.91 7.53
C LEU A 53 27.87 -23.21 6.98
N GLN A 54 27.59 -24.18 7.85
CA GLN A 54 26.93 -25.43 7.51
C GLN A 54 25.50 -25.19 7.02
N LYS A 55 24.71 -24.34 7.68
CA LYS A 55 23.35 -24.00 7.23
C LYS A 55 23.38 -23.18 5.94
N TYR A 56 24.35 -22.31 5.76
CA TYR A 56 24.55 -21.59 4.52
C TYR A 56 24.85 -22.56 3.37
N ASP A 57 25.83 -23.45 3.53
CA ASP A 57 26.22 -24.40 2.49
C ASP A 57 25.13 -25.45 2.21
N GLN A 58 24.37 -25.89 3.22
CA GLN A 58 23.33 -26.91 3.05
C GLN A 58 22.00 -26.36 2.53
N LEU A 59 21.58 -25.17 2.97
CA LEU A 59 20.24 -24.65 2.68
C LEU A 59 20.25 -23.45 1.74
N ILE A 60 21.25 -22.57 1.84
CA ILE A 60 21.26 -21.29 1.13
C ILE A 60 21.96 -21.41 -0.22
N THR A 61 23.21 -21.87 -0.25
CA THR A 61 24.00 -22.02 -1.47
C THR A 61 23.25 -22.79 -2.58
N PRO A 62 22.63 -23.95 -2.33
CA PRO A 62 21.89 -24.66 -3.37
C PRO A 62 20.59 -23.99 -3.78
N ASN A 63 19.96 -23.20 -2.91
CA ASN A 63 18.66 -22.58 -3.14
C ASN A 63 18.73 -21.07 -3.39
N ILE A 64 19.92 -20.51 -3.64
CA ILE A 64 20.10 -19.06 -3.76
C ILE A 64 19.29 -18.50 -4.95
N GLY A 65 19.19 -19.26 -6.04
CA GLY A 65 18.34 -18.93 -7.18
C GLY A 65 16.86 -18.88 -6.79
N THR A 66 16.38 -19.87 -6.04
CA THR A 66 15.00 -19.92 -5.53
C THR A 66 14.68 -18.73 -4.62
N ILE A 67 15.58 -18.39 -3.70
CA ILE A 67 15.42 -17.23 -2.79
C ILE A 67 15.37 -15.93 -3.59
N THR A 68 16.22 -15.79 -4.61
CA THR A 68 16.24 -14.62 -5.50
C THR A 68 14.93 -14.50 -6.29
N THR A 69 14.39 -15.63 -6.78
CA THR A 69 13.08 -15.66 -7.45
C THR A 69 11.95 -15.25 -6.50
N ILE A 70 11.95 -15.76 -5.27
CA ILE A 70 10.97 -15.36 -4.25
C ILE A 70 11.08 -13.84 -3.98
N ALA A 71 12.29 -13.31 -3.85
CA ALA A 71 12.51 -11.88 -3.68
C ALA A 71 11.97 -11.06 -4.87
N SER A 72 12.17 -11.54 -6.10
CA SER A 72 11.63 -10.92 -7.31
C SER A 72 10.09 -10.88 -7.31
N VAL A 73 9.43 -11.97 -6.88
CA VAL A 73 7.98 -12.01 -6.70
C VAL A 73 7.51 -10.95 -5.71
N PHE A 74 8.19 -10.81 -4.57
CA PHE A 74 7.88 -9.77 -3.59
C PHE A 74 8.03 -8.36 -4.18
N VAL A 75 9.07 -8.10 -4.98
CA VAL A 75 9.22 -6.82 -5.69
C VAL A 75 8.01 -6.56 -6.60
N GLY A 76 7.58 -7.55 -7.38
CA GLY A 76 6.39 -7.43 -8.24
C GLY A 76 5.11 -7.10 -7.47
N ILE A 77 4.90 -7.75 -6.32
CA ILE A 77 3.77 -7.47 -5.42
C ILE A 77 3.83 -6.01 -4.94
N TYR A 78 4.99 -5.54 -4.47
CA TYR A 78 5.13 -4.17 -3.97
C TYR A 78 4.92 -3.11 -5.04
N VAL A 79 5.43 -3.33 -6.26
CA VAL A 79 5.21 -2.43 -7.40
C VAL A 79 3.73 -2.38 -7.76
N THR A 80 3.06 -3.53 -7.78
CA THR A 80 1.61 -3.61 -8.05
C THR A 80 0.82 -2.85 -6.99
N VAL A 81 1.12 -3.05 -5.71
CA VAL A 81 0.44 -2.36 -4.61
C VAL A 81 0.69 -0.85 -4.68
N LEU A 82 1.91 -0.39 -4.98
CA LEU A 82 2.19 1.03 -5.19
C LEU A 82 1.45 1.59 -6.39
N SER A 83 1.36 0.83 -7.49
CA SER A 83 0.63 1.25 -8.69
C SER A 83 -0.87 1.37 -8.44
N VAL A 84 -1.45 0.45 -7.66
CA VAL A 84 -2.86 0.52 -7.26
C VAL A 84 -3.09 1.70 -6.32
N LEU A 85 -2.23 1.89 -5.32
CA LEU A 85 -2.31 3.03 -4.40
C LEU A 85 -2.14 4.38 -5.13
N GLY A 86 -1.26 4.44 -6.14
CA GLY A 86 -0.98 5.64 -6.92
C GLY A 86 -1.99 5.94 -8.03
N SER A 87 -2.73 4.94 -8.53
CA SER A 87 -3.76 5.13 -9.56
C SER A 87 -5.08 5.67 -9.01
N ILE A 88 -5.26 5.60 -7.69
CA ILE A 88 -6.44 6.15 -7.04
C ILE A 88 -6.37 7.68 -7.13
N LYS A 89 -7.16 8.25 -8.03
CA LYS A 89 -7.22 9.69 -8.32
C LYS A 89 -7.36 10.49 -7.02
N ALA A 90 -6.72 11.66 -6.98
CA ALA A 90 -6.78 12.64 -5.89
C ALA A 90 -8.21 13.09 -5.48
N ASN A 91 -9.25 12.77 -6.27
CA ASN A 91 -10.66 13.02 -5.99
C ASN A 91 -11.47 11.76 -5.59
N SER A 92 -10.82 10.60 -5.45
CA SER A 92 -11.46 9.35 -5.04
C SER A 92 -11.15 9.10 -3.57
N LEU A 93 -12.20 9.00 -2.74
CA LEU A 93 -12.45 8.29 -1.48
C LEU A 93 -11.29 7.67 -0.63
N VAL A 94 -10.12 7.41 -1.22
CA VAL A 94 -8.85 7.06 -0.57
C VAL A 94 -8.04 8.31 -0.18
N ALA A 95 -8.38 9.48 -0.73
CA ALA A 95 -7.96 10.77 -0.15
C ALA A 95 -8.51 10.99 1.28
N LEU A 96 -9.46 10.16 1.70
CA LEU A 96 -10.01 10.07 3.06
C LEU A 96 -9.22 9.10 3.97
N LEU A 97 -8.16 8.44 3.46
CA LEU A 97 -7.07 8.06 4.36
C LEU A 97 -6.51 9.36 4.92
N THR A 98 -6.47 9.47 6.24
CA THR A 98 -5.68 10.49 6.92
C THR A 98 -4.33 10.54 6.20
N GLY A 99 -3.96 11.61 5.51
CA GLY A 99 -2.82 11.60 4.58
C GLY A 99 -1.50 11.10 5.22
N ASN A 100 -1.44 11.14 6.56
CA ASN A 100 -0.40 10.57 7.37
C ASN A 100 -0.30 9.02 7.29
N ASP A 101 -1.41 8.27 7.27
CA ASP A 101 -1.41 6.81 7.26
C ASP A 101 -1.13 6.23 5.86
N LEU A 102 -1.63 6.89 4.82
CA LEU A 102 -1.25 6.58 3.44
C LEU A 102 0.24 6.83 3.21
N SER A 103 0.77 7.96 3.69
CA SER A 103 2.21 8.27 3.59
C SER A 103 3.08 7.27 4.35
N LYS A 104 2.67 6.87 5.56
CA LYS A 104 3.34 5.78 6.32
C LYS A 104 3.30 4.45 5.56
N LEU A 105 2.16 4.08 4.99
CA LEU A 105 2.02 2.84 4.21
C LEU A 105 2.93 2.85 2.98
N ILE A 106 2.95 3.94 2.21
CA ILE A 106 3.86 4.12 1.06
C ILE A 106 5.32 4.00 1.50
N LYS A 107 5.68 4.60 2.65
CA LYS A 107 7.03 4.49 3.22
C LYS A 107 7.39 3.03 3.56
N TYR A 108 6.46 2.25 4.10
CA TYR A 108 6.68 0.83 4.40
C TYR A 108 6.86 0.01 3.12
N ILE A 109 6.01 0.22 2.12
CA ILE A 109 6.11 -0.48 0.84
C ILE A 109 7.45 -0.17 0.17
N ARG A 110 7.85 1.11 0.15
CA ARG A 110 9.15 1.52 -0.40
C ARG A 110 10.31 0.86 0.33
N THR A 111 10.24 0.76 1.66
CA THR A 111 11.29 0.12 2.47
C THR A 111 11.36 -1.39 2.20
N ALA A 112 10.21 -2.06 2.11
CA ALA A 112 10.14 -3.48 1.76
C ALA A 112 10.68 -3.75 0.35
N LEU A 113 10.33 -2.89 -0.61
CA LEU A 113 10.83 -2.95 -1.98
C LEU A 113 12.36 -2.80 -2.03
N ILE A 114 12.92 -1.80 -1.35
CA ILE A 114 14.38 -1.62 -1.28
C ILE A 114 15.05 -2.84 -0.65
N SER A 115 14.44 -3.43 0.39
CA SER A 115 14.98 -4.62 1.04
C SER A 115 15.01 -5.84 0.12
N SER A 116 13.92 -6.10 -0.62
CA SER A 116 13.88 -7.20 -1.59
C SER A 116 14.82 -6.97 -2.76
N PHE A 117 15.01 -5.71 -3.16
CA PHE A 117 15.98 -5.36 -4.19
C PHE A 117 17.42 -5.59 -3.71
N LEU A 118 17.72 -5.23 -2.46
CA LEU A 118 19.04 -5.44 -1.85
C LEU A 118 19.46 -6.91 -1.85
N ILE A 119 18.55 -7.86 -1.55
CA ILE A 119 18.91 -9.28 -1.55
C ILE A 119 19.18 -9.82 -2.96
N ILE A 120 18.43 -9.35 -3.96
CA ILE A 120 18.67 -9.70 -5.37
C ILE A 120 20.04 -9.18 -5.80
N PHE A 121 20.34 -7.91 -5.54
CA PHE A 121 21.66 -7.35 -5.84
C PHE A 121 22.77 -8.10 -5.10
N TYR A 122 22.57 -8.37 -3.81
CA TYR A 122 23.53 -9.11 -3.01
C TYR A 122 23.80 -10.51 -3.60
N SER A 123 22.77 -11.23 -4.05
CA SER A 123 22.94 -12.55 -4.68
C SER A 123 23.79 -12.50 -5.97
N LEU A 124 23.80 -11.37 -6.69
CA LEU A 124 24.65 -11.20 -7.87
C LEU A 124 26.11 -10.97 -7.50
N PHE A 125 26.36 -10.22 -6.41
CA PHE A 125 27.72 -9.88 -5.96
C PHE A 125 28.32 -10.88 -4.98
N VAL A 126 27.55 -11.86 -4.49
CA VAL A 126 28.01 -12.82 -3.48
C VAL A 126 29.26 -13.60 -3.94
N ALA A 127 29.37 -13.88 -5.23
CA ALA A 127 30.50 -14.60 -5.82
C ALA A 127 31.83 -13.81 -5.79
N VAL A 128 31.77 -12.49 -5.64
CA VAL A 128 32.95 -11.60 -5.63
C VAL A 128 33.55 -11.47 -4.22
N LEU A 129 32.79 -11.82 -3.17
CA LEU A 129 33.25 -11.74 -1.79
C LEU A 129 34.24 -12.87 -1.48
N PRO A 130 35.45 -12.58 -0.94
CA PRO A 130 36.47 -13.61 -0.71
C PRO A 130 36.18 -14.51 0.51
N SER A 131 35.34 -14.07 1.44
CA SER A 131 35.08 -14.76 2.70
C SER A 131 33.68 -15.39 2.71
N LYS A 132 33.61 -16.72 2.68
CA LYS A 132 32.35 -17.48 2.80
C LYS A 132 31.57 -17.18 4.09
N PHE A 133 32.30 -16.91 5.17
CA PHE A 133 31.70 -16.52 6.44
C PHE A 133 30.98 -15.18 6.35
N THR A 134 31.65 -14.19 5.75
CA THR A 134 31.09 -12.85 5.52
C THR A 134 29.90 -12.93 4.57
N GLN A 135 29.99 -13.80 3.55
CA GLN A 135 28.87 -14.06 2.64
C GLN A 135 27.63 -14.57 3.38
N ALA A 136 27.80 -15.58 4.23
CA ALA A 136 26.73 -16.19 5.01
C ALA A 136 26.09 -15.18 5.98
N PHE A 137 26.90 -14.42 6.71
CA PHE A 137 26.43 -13.43 7.68
C PHE A 137 25.53 -12.37 7.03
N PHE A 138 26.02 -11.71 5.97
CA PHE A 138 25.23 -10.68 5.29
C PHE A 138 24.00 -11.26 4.60
N PHE A 139 24.08 -12.49 4.07
CA PHE A 139 22.93 -13.13 3.44
C PHE A 139 21.80 -13.35 4.45
N PHE A 140 22.09 -13.97 5.61
CA PHE A 140 21.08 -14.19 6.63
C PHE A 140 20.54 -12.87 7.20
N LEU A 141 21.41 -11.88 7.41
CA LEU A 141 20.99 -10.55 7.86
C LEU A 141 20.00 -9.92 6.88
N LEU A 142 20.31 -9.92 5.58
CA LEU A 142 19.45 -9.36 4.53
C LEU A 142 18.15 -10.17 4.37
N LEU A 143 18.23 -11.49 4.48
CA LEU A 143 17.06 -12.36 4.40
C LEU A 143 16.09 -12.12 5.55
N PHE A 144 16.58 -12.06 6.80
CA PHE A 144 15.75 -11.72 7.95
C PHE A 144 15.17 -10.32 7.82
N TYR A 145 15.98 -9.34 7.41
CA TYR A 145 15.53 -7.98 7.21
C TYR A 145 14.41 -7.89 6.16
N MET A 146 14.56 -8.59 5.04
CA MET A 146 13.53 -8.68 4.00
C MET A 146 12.25 -9.32 4.53
N LEU A 147 12.34 -10.49 5.18
CA LEU A 147 11.18 -11.23 5.65
C LEU A 147 10.41 -10.45 6.71
N LEU A 148 11.12 -9.82 7.65
CA LEU A 148 10.52 -8.99 8.69
C LEU A 148 9.87 -7.73 8.12
N THR A 149 10.49 -7.10 7.13
CA THR A 149 9.93 -5.92 6.48
C THR A 149 8.71 -6.29 5.63
N ALA A 150 8.72 -7.44 4.97
CA ALA A 150 7.59 -7.99 4.23
C ALA A 150 6.41 -8.32 5.17
N PHE A 151 6.70 -8.95 6.30
CA PHE A 151 5.70 -9.26 7.33
C PHE A 151 5.10 -8.00 7.93
N ARG A 152 5.92 -6.99 8.25
CA ARG A 152 5.47 -5.66 8.68
C ARG A 152 4.52 -5.04 7.66
N PHE A 153 4.91 -5.04 6.38
CA PHE A 153 4.05 -4.52 5.32
C PHE A 153 2.72 -5.27 5.27
N GLY A 154 2.74 -6.60 5.32
CA GLY A 154 1.54 -7.45 5.30
C GLY A 154 0.57 -7.18 6.45
N ILE A 155 1.08 -7.00 7.67
CA ILE A 155 0.22 -6.65 8.82
C ILE A 155 -0.37 -5.25 8.66
N ASN A 156 0.46 -4.26 8.29
CA ASN A 156 -0.02 -2.88 8.18
C ASN A 156 -1.07 -2.74 7.08
N ILE A 157 -0.89 -3.38 5.93
CA ILE A 157 -1.89 -3.36 4.88
C ILE A 157 -3.17 -4.07 5.33
N LEU A 158 -3.08 -5.21 6.04
CA LEU A 158 -4.26 -5.91 6.54
C LEU A 158 -5.07 -5.06 7.54
N VAL A 159 -4.39 -4.35 8.44
CA VAL A 159 -5.02 -3.47 9.44
C VAL A 159 -5.70 -2.29 8.75
N VAL A 160 -4.98 -1.60 7.86
CA VAL A 160 -5.52 -0.46 7.09
C VAL A 160 -6.72 -0.92 6.26
N TYR A 161 -6.57 -2.02 5.51
CA TYR A 161 -7.62 -2.52 4.64
C TYR A 161 -8.85 -2.99 5.40
N SER A 162 -8.69 -3.62 6.58
CA SER A 162 -9.83 -4.10 7.38
C SER A 162 -10.63 -2.96 8.00
N HIS A 163 -9.95 -1.89 8.44
CA HIS A 163 -10.61 -0.72 9.00
C HIS A 163 -11.26 0.13 7.90
N ASP A 164 -10.57 0.29 6.77
CA ASP A 164 -11.00 1.20 5.72
C ASP A 164 -11.98 0.56 4.74
N LEU A 165 -11.97 -0.77 4.51
CA LEU A 165 -13.02 -1.43 3.70
C LEU A 165 -14.41 -1.23 4.29
N GLN A 166 -14.55 -1.33 5.62
CA GLN A 166 -15.86 -1.17 6.27
C GLN A 166 -16.37 0.27 6.11
N LYS A 167 -15.47 1.25 6.18
CA LYS A 167 -15.79 2.66 6.00
C LYS A 167 -16.04 3.02 4.53
N LEU A 168 -15.28 2.40 3.62
CA LEU A 168 -15.38 2.57 2.17
C LEU A 168 -16.72 2.03 1.65
N MET A 169 -17.15 0.85 2.11
CA MET A 169 -18.44 0.27 1.71
C MET A 169 -19.62 1.15 2.14
N HIS A 170 -19.55 1.79 3.31
CA HIS A 170 -20.58 2.71 3.76
C HIS A 170 -20.61 4.00 2.91
N ASN A 171 -19.45 4.61 2.67
CA ASN A 171 -19.36 5.85 1.91
C ASN A 171 -19.69 5.66 0.42
N LEU A 172 -19.40 4.49 -0.17
CA LEU A 172 -19.76 4.19 -1.56
C LEU A 172 -21.28 4.12 -1.74
N GLU A 173 -21.98 3.56 -0.76
CA GLU A 173 -23.44 3.48 -0.75
C GLU A 173 -24.05 4.89 -0.64
N ASP A 174 -23.47 5.75 0.21
CA ASP A 174 -23.88 7.14 0.38
C ASP A 174 -23.62 7.99 -0.89
N GLU A 175 -22.45 7.89 -1.51
CA GLU A 175 -22.13 8.57 -2.78
C GLU A 175 -23.04 8.10 -3.93
N LYS A 176 -23.35 6.80 -3.98
CA LYS A 176 -24.28 6.25 -4.98
C LYS A 176 -25.68 6.81 -4.78
N GLN A 177 -26.17 6.88 -3.55
CA GLN A 177 -27.45 7.51 -3.24
C GLN A 177 -27.47 9.00 -3.56
N GLU A 178 -26.40 9.73 -3.27
CA GLU A 178 -26.30 11.16 -3.59
C GLU A 178 -26.31 11.40 -5.10
N LYS A 179 -25.59 10.57 -5.86
CA LYS A 179 -25.59 10.62 -7.33
C LYS A 179 -26.95 10.29 -7.92
N GLU A 180 -27.66 9.30 -7.37
CA GLU A 180 -29.04 8.99 -7.75
C GLU A 180 -29.99 10.14 -7.46
N ARG A 181 -29.89 10.77 -6.27
CA ARG A 181 -30.67 11.97 -5.92
C ARG A 181 -30.37 13.14 -6.86
N MET A 182 -29.10 13.41 -7.16
CA MET A 182 -28.70 14.50 -8.04
C MET A 182 -29.17 14.27 -9.47
N THR A 183 -29.12 13.02 -9.95
CA THR A 183 -29.69 12.64 -11.25
C THR A 183 -31.19 12.84 -11.28
N HIS A 184 -31.89 12.49 -10.21
CA HIS A 184 -33.33 12.69 -10.07
C HIS A 184 -33.70 14.18 -10.06
N VAL A 185 -32.95 15.02 -9.33
CA VAL A 185 -33.16 16.48 -9.29
C VAL A 185 -32.91 17.11 -10.66
N MET A 186 -31.84 16.72 -11.36
CA MET A 186 -31.57 17.18 -12.72
C MET A 186 -32.70 16.82 -13.68
N TYR A 187 -33.20 15.59 -13.61
CA TYR A 187 -34.34 15.17 -14.41
C TYR A 187 -35.61 15.99 -14.11
N GLN A 188 -35.91 16.24 -12.83
CA GLN A 188 -37.05 17.10 -12.45
C GLN A 188 -36.89 18.54 -12.94
N LEU A 189 -35.67 19.09 -12.87
CA LEU A 189 -35.37 20.44 -13.33
C LEU A 189 -35.54 20.54 -14.84
N GLU A 190 -35.04 19.57 -15.60
CA GLU A 190 -35.17 19.48 -17.05
C GLU A 190 -36.65 19.38 -17.46
N LYS A 191 -37.43 18.56 -16.75
CA LYS A 191 -38.88 18.46 -16.96
C LYS A 191 -39.61 19.79 -16.71
N TYR A 192 -39.27 20.48 -15.61
CA TYR A 192 -39.88 21.79 -15.29
C TYR A 192 -39.54 22.85 -16.33
N LEU A 193 -38.28 22.90 -16.77
CA LEU A 193 -37.82 23.79 -17.85
C LEU A 193 -38.60 23.54 -19.15
N HIS A 194 -38.77 22.27 -19.52
CA HIS A 194 -39.51 21.89 -20.71
C HIS A 194 -41.00 22.27 -20.62
N GLU A 195 -41.66 22.04 -19.49
CA GLU A 195 -43.05 22.45 -19.26
C GLU A 195 -43.20 23.97 -19.36
N LYS A 196 -42.29 24.74 -18.76
CA LYS A 196 -42.31 26.21 -18.85
C LYS A 196 -42.10 26.75 -20.26
N GLU A 197 -41.24 26.11 -21.04
CA GLU A 197 -40.99 26.48 -22.44
C GLU A 197 -42.24 26.23 -23.31
N VAL A 198 -42.89 25.08 -23.14
CA VAL A 198 -44.14 24.74 -23.83
C VAL A 198 -45.28 25.69 -23.44
N GLU A 199 -45.38 26.05 -22.16
CA GLU A 199 -46.38 26.99 -21.65
C GLU A 199 -46.18 28.39 -22.25
N GLY A 200 -44.93 28.87 -22.30
CA GLY A 200 -44.59 30.15 -22.93
C GLY A 200 -44.85 30.18 -24.45
N LEU A 201 -44.63 29.07 -25.16
CA LEU A 201 -44.99 28.95 -26.57
C LEU A 201 -46.50 28.99 -26.79
N ARG A 202 -47.28 28.36 -25.92
CA ARG A 202 -48.76 28.40 -25.94
C ARG A 202 -49.33 29.79 -25.65
N GLU A 203 -48.74 30.53 -24.70
CA GLU A 203 -49.14 31.92 -24.44
C GLU A 203 -48.84 32.85 -25.62
N ARG A 204 -47.72 32.63 -26.32
CA ARG A 204 -47.37 33.40 -27.51
C ARG A 204 -48.29 33.10 -28.69
N SER A 205 -48.64 31.83 -28.91
CA SER A 205 -49.55 31.44 -30.00
C SER A 205 -50.97 31.93 -29.75
N THR A 206 -51.46 31.90 -28.51
CA THR A 206 -52.78 32.46 -28.14
C THR A 206 -52.82 33.99 -28.27
N LYS A 207 -51.76 34.71 -27.88
CA LYS A 207 -51.64 36.16 -28.10
C LYS A 207 -51.53 36.54 -29.59
N ALA A 208 -50.90 35.70 -30.41
CA ALA A 208 -50.83 35.92 -31.85
C ALA A 208 -52.21 35.70 -32.50
N ALA A 209 -52.94 34.64 -32.12
CA ALA A 209 -54.28 34.36 -32.62
C ALA A 209 -55.28 35.48 -32.26
N SER A 210 -55.26 35.98 -31.01
CA SER A 210 -56.16 37.08 -30.61
C SER A 210 -55.86 38.41 -31.30
N LYS A 211 -54.60 38.65 -31.71
CA LYS A 211 -54.23 39.82 -32.54
C LYS A 211 -54.72 39.70 -33.98
N VAL A 212 -54.71 38.49 -34.54
CA VAL A 212 -55.20 38.24 -35.90
C VAL A 212 -56.72 38.41 -35.96
N ASP A 213 -57.45 37.91 -34.96
CA ASP A 213 -58.92 38.07 -34.86
C ASP A 213 -59.36 39.53 -34.62
N MET A 214 -58.52 40.36 -34.01
CA MET A 214 -58.77 41.80 -33.86
C MET A 214 -58.57 42.56 -35.18
N HIS A 215 -57.65 42.12 -36.04
CA HIS A 215 -57.40 42.75 -37.34
C HIS A 215 -58.46 42.38 -38.38
N THR A 216 -58.96 41.15 -38.37
CA THR A 216 -60.06 40.75 -39.27
C THR A 216 -61.41 41.40 -38.92
N LYS A 217 -61.63 41.77 -37.65
CA LYS A 217 -62.82 42.55 -37.23
C LYS A 217 -62.73 44.06 -37.48
N SER A 218 -61.57 44.62 -37.85
CA SER A 218 -61.46 46.03 -38.25
C SER A 218 -61.58 46.24 -39.76
N GLU A 219 -61.72 45.18 -40.53
CA GLU A 219 -61.87 45.20 -42.00
C GLU A 219 -63.30 44.86 -42.48
N GLU A 220 -64.24 44.60 -41.56
CA GLU A 220 -65.69 44.59 -41.80
C GLU A 220 -66.35 45.88 -41.31
#